data_AF-A0A505H539-F1
#
_entry.id   AF-A0A505H539-F1
#
_cell.length_a   1.000
_cell.length_b   1.000
_cell.length_c   1.000
_cell.angle_alpha   90.00
_cell.angle_beta   90.00
_cell.angle_gamma   90.00
#
_symmetry.space_group_name_H-M   'P 1'
#
loop_
_entity.id
_entity.type
_entity.pdbx_description
1 polymer ?
#
loop_
_entity_poly.entity_id
_entity_poly.type
_entity_poly.pdbx_seq_one_letter_code
_entity_poly.pdbx_strand_id
1 'polypeptide(L)'
;MAATDLTETIPSARHPRSVLVLGATGYIGGRLVPRLLQAGHAVSVGVRSPDKLSAVPWADEVTVHTVDLDDGTGLKAAMEGIDDVCYLVHSMNSGRDFERHEAQAATRLVEATAAAGGRQIIYLGGLHPESAKLSMHMRSRAKVGEIFLASSTPAIVFQAGIIIGSGSASFEMIRHLADALRWMPAPDWVANRVEPLSVRDVLYYLVAACDLPKPVNRAFDIGSGDVLTYAEVMKDFARIRDLPPRHVIALPLPAPTLSGIWVGLVTPLPFALTLPLVQSLQEDAVTRNDDIDAVIPPPSSGLLSYDQAVRLALRREKEGAVATNWDADSGELEQAAKPLPNDPQWAGKKAFVDDRRRLLRDLAVSDIWPVIVSIGGRNGWYSWPLAWKIRGLWDKIVGGAGLNRGRRLPDALRVGDPVDWWRVEEIVPDHKLLLRAEMKVSGDAWLEFTVDQVGPDCEYRQRAIFFPRGIRGRLYWAFVSPFHRFIFPAMACNIERAARRNERRRR
;
A
#
# COMPACT_ATOMS: atom_id res chain seq x y z
N MET A 1 -8.69 30.25 2.65
CA MET A 1 -8.15 29.78 1.36
C MET A 1 -9.22 28.97 0.69
N ALA A 2 -9.62 29.35 -0.52
CA ALA A 2 -10.63 28.63 -1.29
C ALA A 2 -10.23 27.16 -1.41
N ALA A 3 -11.16 26.23 -1.19
CA ALA A 3 -10.96 24.84 -1.52
C ALA A 3 -10.85 24.78 -3.04
N THR A 4 -9.62 24.75 -3.57
CA THR A 4 -9.40 24.44 -4.98
C THR A 4 -10.06 23.10 -5.24
N ASP A 5 -10.94 23.05 -6.23
CA ASP A 5 -11.55 21.81 -6.66
C ASP A 5 -10.44 20.87 -7.15
N LEU A 6 -10.08 19.91 -6.29
CA LEU A 6 -9.05 18.90 -6.57
C LEU A 6 -9.66 17.65 -7.20
N THR A 7 -10.85 17.77 -7.78
CA THR A 7 -11.51 16.68 -8.50
C THR A 7 -10.76 16.43 -9.81
N GLU A 8 -10.33 15.18 -10.00
CA GLU A 8 -9.57 14.79 -11.18
C GLU A 8 -10.56 14.58 -12.33
N THR A 9 -10.44 15.37 -13.39
CA THR A 9 -11.20 15.17 -14.63
C THR A 9 -10.35 14.44 -15.65
N ILE A 10 -10.78 13.26 -16.06
CA ILE A 10 -10.13 12.50 -17.13
C ILE A 10 -10.80 12.88 -18.45
N PRO A 11 -10.10 13.60 -19.35
CA PRO A 11 -10.69 13.97 -20.63
C PRO A 11 -10.88 12.72 -21.50
N SER A 12 -11.96 12.69 -22.28
CA SER A 12 -12.12 11.69 -23.33
C SER A 12 -11.01 11.82 -24.37
N ALA A 13 -10.46 10.70 -24.79
CA ALA A 13 -9.44 10.61 -25.81
C ALA A 13 -9.96 11.16 -27.15
N ARG A 14 -9.14 11.97 -27.82
CA ARG A 14 -9.43 12.46 -29.18
C ARG A 14 -9.06 11.42 -30.23
N HIS A 15 -8.13 10.53 -29.89
CA HIS A 15 -7.65 9.44 -30.72
C HIS A 15 -7.74 8.13 -29.92
N PRO A 16 -8.92 7.52 -29.79
CA PRO A 16 -9.05 6.20 -29.14
C PRO A 16 -8.07 5.17 -29.74
N ARG A 17 -7.44 4.39 -28.87
CA ARG A 17 -6.38 3.41 -29.21
C ARG A 17 -6.62 2.06 -28.56
N SER A 18 -6.06 1.01 -29.15
CA SER A 18 -5.83 -0.26 -28.47
C SER A 18 -4.53 -0.19 -27.67
N VAL A 19 -4.62 -0.24 -26.34
CA VAL A 19 -3.48 -0.06 -25.43
C VAL A 19 -3.21 -1.33 -24.64
N LEU A 20 -1.98 -1.85 -24.72
CA LEU A 20 -1.51 -2.93 -23.86
C LEU A 20 -0.80 -2.37 -22.63
N VAL A 21 -1.27 -2.69 -21.43
CA VAL A 21 -0.60 -2.33 -20.18
C VAL A 21 0.14 -3.54 -19.60
N LEU A 22 1.47 -3.47 -19.61
CA LEU A 22 2.35 -4.41 -18.93
C LEU A 22 2.67 -3.87 -17.54
N GLY A 23 2.43 -4.68 -16.50
CA GLY A 23 2.56 -4.24 -15.10
C GLY A 23 1.25 -3.74 -14.48
N ALA A 24 0.10 -4.16 -15.02
CA ALA A 24 -1.24 -3.79 -14.53
C ALA A 24 -1.54 -4.25 -13.09
N THR A 25 -0.82 -5.26 -12.58
CA THR A 25 -0.89 -5.69 -11.17
C THR A 25 -0.10 -4.78 -10.22
N GLY A 26 0.75 -3.90 -10.76
CA GLY A 26 1.59 -2.97 -9.99
C GLY A 26 0.89 -1.64 -9.67
N TYR A 27 1.56 -0.84 -8.84
CA TYR A 27 1.03 0.41 -8.29
C TYR A 27 0.51 1.40 -9.33
N ILE A 28 1.34 1.70 -10.35
CA ILE A 28 0.99 2.64 -11.42
C ILE A 28 0.02 1.98 -12.40
N GLY A 29 0.31 0.75 -12.85
CA GLY A 29 -0.51 0.06 -13.85
C GLY A 29 -1.96 -0.13 -13.41
N GLY A 30 -2.20 -0.54 -12.17
CA GLY A 30 -3.55 -0.72 -11.65
C GLY A 30 -4.36 0.57 -11.51
N ARG A 31 -3.69 1.73 -11.46
CA ARG A 31 -4.31 3.05 -11.47
C ARG A 31 -4.44 3.64 -12.87
N LEU A 32 -3.60 3.20 -13.81
CA LEU A 32 -3.63 3.64 -15.20
C LEU A 32 -4.79 3.00 -15.96
N VAL A 33 -5.04 1.70 -15.77
CA VAL A 33 -6.04 0.95 -16.53
C VAL A 33 -7.44 1.59 -16.48
N PRO A 34 -8.04 1.87 -15.30
CA PRO A 34 -9.32 2.60 -15.24
C PRO A 34 -9.33 3.93 -15.95
N ARG A 35 -8.19 4.65 -15.98
CA ARG A 35 -8.10 5.98 -16.60
C ARG A 35 -8.08 5.90 -18.11
N LEU A 36 -7.39 4.90 -18.64
CA LEU A 36 -7.41 4.61 -20.08
C LEU A 36 -8.82 4.19 -20.53
N LEU A 37 -9.50 3.34 -19.74
CA LEU A 37 -10.90 2.96 -20.00
C LEU A 37 -11.84 4.17 -19.95
N GLN A 38 -11.72 5.00 -18.91
CA GLN A 38 -12.53 6.22 -18.75
C GLN A 38 -12.27 7.25 -19.86
N ALA A 39 -11.03 7.34 -20.36
CA ALA A 39 -10.69 8.15 -21.52
C ALA A 39 -11.24 7.55 -22.83
N GLY A 40 -11.69 6.30 -22.86
CA GLY A 40 -12.29 5.66 -24.03
C GLY A 40 -11.30 4.86 -24.89
N HIS A 41 -10.13 4.50 -24.37
CA HIS A 41 -9.22 3.56 -25.04
C HIS A 41 -9.72 2.10 -24.86
N ALA A 42 -9.44 1.25 -25.84
CA ALA A 42 -9.59 -0.20 -25.68
C ALA A 42 -8.36 -0.74 -24.94
N VAL A 43 -8.55 -1.38 -23.79
CA VAL A 43 -7.43 -1.76 -22.91
C VAL A 43 -7.28 -3.28 -22.83
N SER A 44 -6.05 -3.73 -23.09
CA SER A 44 -5.58 -5.08 -22.80
C SER A 44 -4.51 -5.03 -21.71
N VAL A 45 -4.40 -6.07 -20.90
CA VAL A 45 -3.39 -6.18 -19.84
C VAL A 45 -2.58 -7.46 -20.00
N GLY A 46 -1.26 -7.33 -19.94
CA GLY A 46 -0.34 -8.48 -19.94
C GLY A 46 0.17 -8.74 -18.53
N VAL A 47 -0.14 -9.93 -17.98
CA VAL A 47 0.21 -10.30 -16.61
C VAL A 47 0.76 -11.72 -16.53
N ARG A 48 1.70 -11.95 -15.61
CA ARG A 48 2.26 -13.28 -15.37
C ARG A 48 1.30 -14.24 -14.65
N SER A 49 0.44 -13.69 -13.79
CA SER A 49 -0.50 -14.46 -12.97
C SER A 49 -1.87 -13.78 -12.99
N PRO A 50 -2.78 -14.19 -13.89
CA PRO A 50 -4.11 -13.58 -14.06
C PRO A 50 -4.93 -13.51 -12.77
N ASP A 51 -4.81 -14.51 -11.89
CA ASP A 51 -5.56 -14.56 -10.62
C ASP A 51 -5.38 -13.32 -9.73
N LYS A 52 -4.26 -12.59 -9.88
CA LYS A 52 -4.00 -11.35 -9.15
C LYS A 52 -4.92 -10.18 -9.55
N LEU A 53 -5.61 -10.29 -10.69
CA LEU A 53 -6.59 -9.32 -11.15
C LEU A 53 -8.02 -9.61 -10.65
N SER A 54 -8.27 -10.77 -10.04
CA SER A 54 -9.62 -11.14 -9.58
C SER A 54 -10.24 -10.18 -8.55
N ALA A 55 -9.41 -9.37 -7.88
CA ALA A 55 -9.84 -8.43 -6.86
C ALA A 55 -9.92 -6.96 -7.32
N VAL A 56 -9.61 -6.66 -8.59
CA VAL A 56 -9.69 -5.27 -9.12
C VAL A 56 -11.03 -5.05 -9.84
N PRO A 57 -11.73 -3.92 -9.60
CA PRO A 57 -13.08 -3.70 -10.14
C PRO A 57 -13.19 -3.69 -11.68
N TRP A 58 -12.11 -3.32 -12.36
CA TRP A 58 -12.07 -3.14 -13.82
C TRP A 58 -11.67 -4.41 -14.59
N ALA A 59 -11.46 -5.54 -13.89
CA ALA A 59 -10.94 -6.76 -14.52
C ALA A 59 -11.83 -7.28 -15.67
N ASP A 60 -13.15 -7.12 -15.54
CA ASP A 60 -14.13 -7.58 -16.53
C ASP A 60 -14.26 -6.62 -17.73
N GLU A 61 -13.63 -5.45 -17.67
CA GLU A 61 -13.67 -4.41 -18.71
C GLU A 61 -12.46 -4.46 -19.67
N VAL A 62 -11.52 -5.38 -19.44
CA VAL A 62 -10.26 -5.49 -20.20
C VAL A 62 -10.00 -6.89 -20.74
N THR A 63 -9.19 -6.98 -21.79
CA THR A 63 -8.68 -8.29 -22.25
C THR A 63 -7.44 -8.68 -21.46
N VAL A 64 -7.44 -9.83 -20.81
CA VAL A 64 -6.30 -10.32 -20.02
C VAL A 64 -5.47 -11.32 -20.82
N HIS A 65 -4.19 -11.04 -20.99
CA HIS A 65 -3.22 -11.93 -21.60
C HIS A 65 -2.23 -12.45 -20.55
N THR A 66 -2.00 -13.77 -20.55
CA THR A 66 -0.90 -14.36 -19.78
C THR A 66 0.41 -14.08 -20.50
N VAL A 67 1.23 -13.18 -19.93
CA VAL A 67 2.51 -12.76 -20.51
C VAL A 67 3.63 -12.94 -19.50
N ASP A 68 4.71 -13.59 -19.95
CA ASP A 68 5.96 -13.70 -19.21
C ASP A 68 7.08 -13.00 -20.00
N LEU A 69 7.62 -11.92 -19.45
CA LEU A 69 8.67 -11.14 -20.09
C LEU A 69 10.07 -11.78 -19.94
N ASP A 70 10.23 -12.71 -19.00
CA ASP A 70 11.52 -13.38 -18.76
C ASP A 70 11.86 -14.37 -19.89
N ASP A 71 10.85 -14.97 -20.51
CA ASP A 71 11.00 -15.90 -21.63
C ASP A 71 10.27 -15.47 -22.93
N GLY A 72 9.39 -14.46 -22.86
CA GLY A 72 8.63 -13.93 -23.99
C GLY A 72 7.31 -14.66 -24.24
N THR A 73 6.90 -15.59 -23.38
CA THR A 73 5.67 -16.35 -23.54
C THR A 73 4.46 -15.41 -23.56
N GLY A 74 3.55 -15.63 -24.51
CA GLY A 74 2.30 -14.87 -24.66
C GLY A 74 2.46 -13.45 -25.24
N LEU A 75 3.69 -12.95 -25.38
CA LEU A 75 3.94 -11.56 -25.78
C LEU A 75 3.47 -11.27 -27.21
N LYS A 76 3.70 -12.19 -28.15
CA LYS A 76 3.22 -12.04 -29.53
C LYS A 76 1.69 -11.91 -29.59
N ALA A 77 0.98 -12.82 -28.92
CA ALA A 77 -0.48 -12.81 -28.90
C ALA A 77 -1.05 -11.56 -28.19
N ALA A 78 -0.38 -11.08 -27.14
CA ALA A 78 -0.78 -9.86 -26.44
C ALA A 78 -0.58 -8.58 -27.28
N MET A 79 0.33 -8.60 -28.26
CA MET A 79 0.64 -7.46 -29.13
C MET A 79 -0.24 -7.38 -30.38
N GLU A 80 -1.00 -8.42 -30.72
CA GLU A 80 -1.85 -8.45 -31.91
C GLU A 80 -2.94 -7.37 -31.84
N GLY A 81 -2.93 -6.43 -32.79
CA GLY A 81 -3.91 -5.35 -32.87
C GLY A 81 -3.72 -4.22 -31.84
N ILE A 82 -2.57 -4.17 -31.17
CA ILE A 82 -2.23 -3.11 -30.20
C ILE A 82 -1.54 -1.94 -30.91
N ASP A 83 -2.02 -0.73 -30.65
CA ASP A 83 -1.38 0.51 -31.09
C ASP A 83 -0.25 0.89 -30.14
N ASP A 84 -0.56 1.03 -28.85
CA ASP A 84 0.37 1.60 -27.87
C ASP A 84 0.63 0.62 -26.72
N VAL A 85 1.87 0.57 -26.23
CA VAL A 85 2.25 -0.30 -25.10
C VAL A 85 2.77 0.52 -23.94
N CYS A 86 2.09 0.44 -22.81
CA CYS A 86 2.55 0.98 -21.53
C CYS A 86 3.42 -0.06 -20.81
N TYR A 87 4.73 0.16 -20.78
CA TYR A 87 5.67 -0.69 -20.05
C TYR A 87 5.89 -0.15 -18.62
N LEU A 88 5.19 -0.74 -17.65
CA LEU A 88 5.24 -0.36 -16.23
C LEU A 88 5.81 -1.48 -15.35
N VAL A 89 6.48 -2.46 -15.96
CA VAL A 89 7.14 -3.54 -15.26
C VAL A 89 8.50 -3.05 -14.76
N HIS A 90 8.69 -3.11 -13.45
CA HIS A 90 9.98 -2.91 -12.79
C HIS A 90 10.15 -3.98 -11.74
N SER A 91 11.26 -4.71 -11.81
CA SER A 91 11.58 -5.72 -10.80
C SER A 91 12.51 -5.12 -9.76
N MET A 92 11.93 -4.57 -8.71
CA MET A 92 12.68 -4.12 -7.52
C MET A 92 13.16 -5.30 -6.64
N ASN A 93 12.79 -6.54 -6.96
CA ASN A 93 12.98 -7.72 -6.07
C ASN A 93 13.83 -8.85 -6.68
N SER A 94 14.47 -8.61 -7.82
CA SER A 94 15.38 -9.57 -8.46
C SER A 94 16.80 -9.30 -8.00
N GLY A 95 17.54 -10.36 -7.65
CA GLY A 95 18.91 -10.29 -7.11
C GLY A 95 19.93 -9.70 -8.09
N ARG A 96 21.22 -10.01 -7.93
CA ARG A 96 22.33 -9.32 -8.61
C ARG A 96 22.26 -9.25 -10.15
N ASP A 97 21.47 -10.11 -10.81
CA ASP A 97 21.35 -10.18 -12.27
C ASP A 97 20.18 -9.37 -12.85
N PHE A 98 19.42 -8.62 -12.03
CA PHE A 98 18.20 -7.97 -12.51
C PHE A 98 18.41 -7.01 -13.67
N GLU A 99 19.53 -6.28 -13.71
CA GLU A 99 19.86 -5.35 -14.81
C GLU A 99 19.86 -6.07 -16.16
N ARG A 100 20.42 -7.29 -16.21
CA ARG A 100 20.43 -8.11 -17.42
C ARG A 100 19.03 -8.62 -17.77
N HIS A 101 18.25 -9.05 -16.77
CA HIS A 101 16.89 -9.54 -16.99
C HIS A 101 15.96 -8.43 -17.49
N GLU A 102 16.01 -7.23 -16.91
CA GLU A 102 15.19 -6.09 -17.35
C GLU A 102 15.56 -5.63 -18.76
N ALA A 103 16.86 -5.60 -19.09
CA ALA A 103 17.30 -5.30 -20.45
C ALA A 103 16.80 -6.35 -21.46
N GLN A 104 16.89 -7.65 -21.13
CA GLN A 104 16.39 -8.73 -22.00
C GLN A 104 14.87 -8.68 -22.20
N ALA A 105 14.12 -8.41 -21.12
CA ALA A 105 12.68 -8.21 -21.18
C ALA A 105 12.30 -7.03 -22.10
N ALA A 106 13.00 -5.90 -21.97
CA ALA A 106 12.81 -4.74 -22.83
C ALA A 106 13.12 -5.05 -24.31
N THR A 107 14.21 -5.76 -24.58
CA THR A 107 14.55 -6.20 -25.95
C THR A 107 13.46 -7.08 -26.56
N ARG A 108 12.95 -8.09 -25.82
CA ARG A 108 11.86 -8.94 -26.32
C ARG A 108 10.59 -8.16 -26.62
N LEU A 109 10.28 -7.16 -25.78
CA LEU A 109 9.13 -6.28 -26.02
C LEU A 109 9.30 -5.46 -27.29
N VAL A 110 10.48 -4.87 -27.49
CA VAL A 110 10.80 -4.13 -28.71
C VAL A 110 10.59 -5.01 -29.94
N GLU A 111 11.12 -6.24 -29.93
CA GLU A 111 11.00 -7.18 -31.04
C GLU A 111 9.52 -7.55 -31.30
N ALA A 112 8.76 -7.86 -30.26
CA ALA A 112 7.35 -8.20 -30.38
C ALA A 112 6.50 -7.01 -30.87
N THR A 113 6.79 -5.81 -30.38
CA THR A 113 6.07 -4.58 -30.75
C THR A 113 6.34 -4.23 -32.22
N ALA A 114 7.61 -4.29 -32.64
CA ALA A 114 7.97 -4.05 -34.03
C ALA A 114 7.34 -5.09 -34.98
N ALA A 115 7.31 -6.38 -34.57
CA ALA A 115 6.71 -7.45 -35.37
C ALA A 115 5.18 -7.31 -35.51
N ALA A 116 4.51 -6.76 -34.50
CA ALA A 116 3.07 -6.50 -34.53
C ALA A 116 2.68 -5.18 -35.20
N GLY A 117 3.66 -4.32 -35.53
CA GLY A 117 3.42 -3.00 -36.11
C GLY A 117 2.89 -1.98 -35.09
N GLY A 118 3.27 -2.12 -33.82
CA GLY A 118 2.89 -1.16 -32.77
C GLY A 118 3.34 0.26 -33.10
N ARG A 119 2.54 1.24 -32.70
CA ARG A 119 2.72 2.67 -32.97
C ARG A 119 3.68 3.33 -31.98
N GLN A 120 3.54 3.06 -30.68
CA GLN A 120 4.31 3.76 -29.64
C GLN A 120 4.55 2.91 -28.39
N ILE A 121 5.79 2.93 -27.88
CA ILE A 121 6.14 2.40 -26.56
C ILE A 121 6.12 3.56 -25.56
N ILE A 122 5.44 3.39 -24.43
CA ILE A 122 5.34 4.37 -23.35
C ILE A 122 6.01 3.77 -22.11
N TYR A 123 7.07 4.40 -21.62
CA TYR A 123 7.86 3.88 -20.51
C TYR A 123 7.97 4.90 -19.38
N LEU A 124 7.75 4.44 -18.14
CA LEU A 124 8.00 5.23 -16.93
C LEU A 124 9.33 4.82 -16.31
N GLY A 125 10.39 5.57 -16.65
CA GLY A 125 11.73 5.52 -16.07
C GLY A 125 11.88 6.41 -14.83
N GLY A 126 13.13 6.61 -14.40
CA GLY A 126 13.48 7.42 -13.24
C GLY A 126 14.36 8.61 -13.61
N LEU A 127 14.16 9.74 -12.95
CA LEU A 127 15.05 10.90 -13.03
C LEU A 127 16.45 10.51 -12.54
N HIS A 128 17.45 10.82 -13.34
CA HIS A 128 18.86 10.62 -13.00
C HIS A 128 19.74 11.68 -13.67
N PRO A 129 20.85 12.07 -13.04
CA PRO A 129 21.82 12.98 -13.64
C PRO A 129 22.63 12.27 -14.74
N GLU A 130 23.02 12.98 -15.80
CA GLU A 130 23.80 12.41 -16.92
C GLU A 130 25.25 12.04 -16.53
N SER A 131 25.84 12.76 -15.57
CA SER A 131 27.27 12.69 -15.25
C SER A 131 27.61 11.91 -13.99
N ALA A 132 26.64 11.31 -13.30
CA ALA A 132 26.88 10.60 -12.04
C ALA A 132 27.05 9.09 -12.25
N LYS A 133 27.83 8.47 -11.35
CA LYS A 133 27.88 7.02 -11.26
C LYS A 133 26.56 6.51 -10.69
N LEU A 134 25.66 6.12 -11.58
CA LEU A 134 24.33 5.64 -11.21
C LEU A 134 24.37 4.41 -10.29
N SER A 135 23.50 4.41 -9.28
CA SER A 135 23.15 3.20 -8.54
C SER A 135 22.73 2.07 -9.50
N MET A 136 22.87 0.81 -9.06
CA MET A 136 22.51 -0.35 -9.90
C MET A 136 21.04 -0.28 -10.35
N HIS A 137 20.14 0.17 -9.47
CA HIS A 137 18.72 0.35 -9.80
C HIS A 137 18.48 1.42 -10.87
N MET A 138 19.09 2.60 -10.70
CA MET A 138 18.93 3.70 -11.65
C MET A 138 19.55 3.39 -13.00
N ARG A 139 20.68 2.68 -13.02
CA ARG A 139 21.33 2.22 -14.25
C ARG A 139 20.46 1.25 -15.05
N SER A 140 19.82 0.29 -14.38
CA SER A 140 18.89 -0.63 -15.05
C SER A 140 17.73 0.12 -15.71
N ARG A 141 17.12 1.08 -14.99
CA ARG A 141 16.01 1.90 -15.52
C ARG A 141 16.45 2.79 -16.69
N ALA A 142 17.63 3.41 -16.58
CA ALA A 142 18.21 4.17 -17.68
C ALA A 142 18.45 3.27 -18.90
N LYS A 143 18.98 2.06 -18.68
CA LYS A 143 19.28 1.11 -19.75
C LYS A 143 18.03 0.64 -20.50
N VAL A 144 16.93 0.38 -19.80
CA VAL A 144 15.64 0.05 -20.42
C VAL A 144 15.14 1.21 -21.28
N GLY A 145 15.25 2.46 -20.79
CA GLY A 145 14.91 3.65 -21.56
C GLY A 145 15.73 3.77 -22.86
N GLU A 146 17.04 3.56 -22.78
CA GLU A 146 17.93 3.53 -23.96
C GLU A 146 17.51 2.47 -24.99
N ILE A 147 17.16 1.26 -24.53
CA ILE A 147 16.72 0.15 -25.40
C ILE A 147 15.46 0.54 -26.17
N PHE A 148 14.48 1.16 -25.50
CA PHE A 148 13.26 1.60 -26.15
C PHE A 148 13.49 2.73 -27.15
N LEU A 149 14.30 3.74 -26.80
CA LEU A 149 14.62 4.87 -27.68
C LEU A 149 15.45 4.47 -28.90
N ALA A 150 16.26 3.42 -28.79
CA ALA A 150 17.06 2.86 -29.88
C ALA A 150 16.25 1.92 -30.79
N SER A 151 15.00 1.62 -30.46
CA SER A 151 14.18 0.69 -31.22
C SER A 151 13.57 1.30 -32.48
N SER A 152 13.08 0.45 -33.39
CA SER A 152 12.36 0.88 -34.59
C SER A 152 10.95 1.40 -34.30
N THR A 153 10.36 1.01 -33.16
CA THR A 153 9.09 1.56 -32.70
C THR A 153 9.37 2.81 -31.87
N PRO A 154 8.79 3.98 -32.20
CA PRO A 154 9.01 5.19 -31.41
C PRO A 154 8.67 4.98 -29.93
N ALA A 155 9.51 5.52 -29.05
CA ALA A 155 9.31 5.44 -27.60
C ALA A 155 9.24 6.82 -26.94
N ILE A 156 8.22 7.03 -26.11
CA ILE A 156 8.18 8.15 -25.16
C ILE A 156 8.59 7.63 -23.78
N VAL A 157 9.71 8.17 -23.27
CA VAL A 157 10.28 7.75 -21.98
C VAL A 157 10.08 8.88 -20.98
N PHE A 158 9.21 8.68 -19.99
CA PHE A 158 9.04 9.60 -18.88
C PHE A 158 10.06 9.31 -17.79
N GLN A 159 10.78 10.35 -17.35
CA GLN A 159 11.72 10.27 -16.24
C GLN A 159 11.11 11.03 -15.05
N ALA A 160 10.69 10.29 -14.03
CA ALA A 160 10.05 10.86 -12.84
C ALA A 160 10.93 10.67 -11.58
N GLY A 161 10.83 11.63 -10.66
CA GLY A 161 11.45 11.55 -9.33
C GLY A 161 10.66 10.66 -8.38
N ILE A 162 10.53 11.09 -7.13
CA ILE A 162 9.71 10.36 -6.15
C ILE A 162 8.22 10.56 -6.43
N ILE A 163 7.48 9.47 -6.58
CA ILE A 163 6.04 9.51 -6.83
C ILE A 163 5.30 9.54 -5.49
N ILE A 164 4.45 10.55 -5.29
CA ILE A 164 3.69 10.79 -4.07
C ILE A 164 2.23 10.35 -4.27
N GLY A 165 1.82 9.36 -3.47
CA GLY A 165 0.48 8.80 -3.47
C GLY A 165 0.39 7.65 -2.47
N SER A 166 -0.78 7.43 -1.86
CA SER A 166 -0.98 6.29 -0.95
C SER A 166 -0.62 5.00 -1.67
N GLY A 167 0.19 4.15 -1.04
CA GLY A 167 0.67 2.88 -1.62
C GLY A 167 1.93 2.97 -2.49
N SER A 168 2.40 4.17 -2.84
CA SER A 168 3.69 4.34 -3.51
C SER A 168 4.83 4.01 -2.55
N ALA A 169 5.81 3.21 -2.99
CA ALA A 169 6.94 2.81 -2.14
C ALA A 169 7.71 4.00 -1.53
N SER A 170 7.94 5.04 -2.32
CA SER A 170 8.63 6.25 -1.86
C SER A 170 7.79 7.03 -0.85
N PHE A 171 6.49 7.19 -1.10
CA PHE A 171 5.58 7.87 -0.17
C PHE A 171 5.45 7.11 1.15
N GLU A 172 5.31 5.78 1.10
CA GLU A 172 5.21 4.94 2.29
C GLU A 172 6.50 4.98 3.12
N MET A 173 7.67 5.03 2.46
CA MET A 173 8.95 5.23 3.15
C MET A 173 8.98 6.55 3.92
N ILE A 174 8.62 7.66 3.25
CA ILE A 174 8.55 9.00 3.84
C ILE A 174 7.59 9.00 5.02
N ARG A 175 6.36 8.49 4.82
CA ARG A 175 5.32 8.41 5.85
C ARG A 175 5.81 7.66 7.07
N HIS A 176 6.34 6.45 6.89
CA HIS A 176 6.74 5.61 8.00
C HIS A 176 7.92 6.18 8.80
N LEU A 177 8.90 6.76 8.12
CA LEU A 177 10.04 7.40 8.79
C LEU A 177 9.57 8.64 9.55
N ALA A 178 8.73 9.49 8.94
CA ALA A 178 8.26 10.73 9.55
C ALA A 178 7.28 10.47 10.69
N ASP A 179 6.43 9.45 10.61
CA ASP A 179 5.56 9.02 11.70
C ASP A 179 6.39 8.49 12.88
N ALA A 180 7.41 7.67 12.61
CA ALA A 180 8.11 6.93 13.64
C ALA A 180 9.20 7.74 14.36
N LEU A 181 9.92 8.60 13.63
CA LEU A 181 11.16 9.23 14.10
C LEU A 181 10.99 10.74 14.21
N ARG A 182 11.08 11.28 15.42
CA ARG A 182 11.15 12.74 15.63
C ARG A 182 12.55 13.28 15.32
N TRP A 183 13.57 12.50 15.69
CA TRP A 183 14.98 12.78 15.44
C TRP A 183 15.50 11.72 14.48
N MET A 184 16.05 12.16 13.36
CA MET A 184 16.50 11.31 12.26
C MET A 184 17.96 11.62 11.94
N PRO A 185 18.92 10.99 12.64
CA PRO A 185 20.28 10.93 12.15
C PRO A 185 20.27 10.12 10.84
N ALA A 186 20.66 10.75 9.76
CA ALA A 186 20.62 10.16 8.43
C ALA A 186 21.92 10.50 7.69
N PRO A 187 22.29 9.74 6.65
CA PRO A 187 23.47 10.07 5.86
C PRO A 187 23.33 11.44 5.18
N ASP A 188 24.46 12.00 4.76
CA ASP A 188 24.57 13.28 4.08
C ASP A 188 23.67 13.45 2.85
N TRP A 189 23.38 12.37 2.11
CA TRP A 189 22.48 12.40 0.96
C TRP A 189 21.05 12.87 1.28
N VAL A 190 20.64 13.00 2.54
CA VAL A 190 19.36 13.66 2.86
C VAL A 190 19.31 15.14 2.45
N ALA A 191 20.48 15.73 2.16
CA ALA A 191 20.61 17.06 1.58
C ALA A 191 20.48 17.10 0.05
N ASN A 192 20.45 15.93 -0.62
CA ASN A 192 20.23 15.87 -2.07
C ASN A 192 18.84 16.39 -2.44
N ARG A 193 18.77 16.97 -3.63
CA ARG A 193 17.56 17.60 -4.16
C ARG A 193 16.71 16.57 -4.89
N VAL A 194 15.40 16.68 -4.69
CA VAL A 194 14.39 15.84 -5.28
C VAL A 194 13.21 16.70 -5.69
N GLU A 195 12.59 16.33 -6.79
CA GLU A 195 11.36 16.92 -7.27
C GLU A 195 10.25 15.87 -7.19
N PRO A 196 9.40 15.92 -6.14
CA PRO A 196 8.30 14.98 -5.99
C PRO A 196 7.26 15.20 -7.08
N LEU A 197 6.59 14.13 -7.51
CA LEU A 197 5.48 14.24 -8.47
C LEU A 197 4.27 13.47 -7.93
N SER A 198 3.08 14.06 -8.03
CA SER A 198 1.85 13.38 -7.64
C SER A 198 1.60 12.18 -8.56
N VAL A 199 1.11 11.07 -8.00
CA VAL A 199 0.67 9.92 -8.80
C VAL A 199 -0.41 10.31 -9.82
N ARG A 200 -1.24 11.32 -9.52
CA ARG A 200 -2.24 11.84 -10.47
C ARG A 200 -1.60 12.44 -11.71
N ASP A 201 -0.57 13.25 -11.51
CA ASP A 201 0.12 13.93 -12.61
C ASP A 201 0.91 12.92 -13.44
N VAL A 202 1.54 11.91 -12.82
CA VAL A 202 2.15 10.77 -13.54
C VAL A 202 1.13 10.09 -14.46
N LEU A 203 -0.07 9.80 -13.93
CA LEU A 203 -1.12 9.13 -14.69
C LEU A 203 -1.68 10.02 -15.80
N TYR A 204 -1.78 11.33 -15.59
CA TYR A 204 -2.14 12.29 -16.62
C TYR A 204 -1.19 12.19 -17.82
N TYR A 205 0.13 12.24 -17.58
CA TYR A 205 1.12 12.13 -18.66
C TYR A 205 1.05 10.78 -19.39
N LEU A 206 0.82 9.68 -18.67
CA LEU A 206 0.69 8.35 -19.27
C LEU A 206 -0.56 8.23 -20.16
N VAL A 207 -1.71 8.75 -19.72
CA VAL A 207 -2.94 8.76 -20.53
C VAL A 207 -2.77 9.68 -21.74
N ALA A 208 -2.22 10.88 -21.54
CA ALA A 208 -2.01 11.84 -22.61
C ALA A 208 -1.01 11.32 -23.68
N ALA A 209 -0.03 10.51 -23.29
CA ALA A 209 0.88 9.86 -24.23
C ALA A 209 0.15 8.90 -25.19
N CYS A 210 -0.85 8.16 -24.71
CA CYS A 210 -1.71 7.31 -25.55
C CYS A 210 -2.61 8.11 -26.50
N ASP A 211 -2.92 9.37 -26.19
CA ASP A 211 -3.79 10.24 -27.00
C ASP A 211 -3.01 11.14 -27.99
N LEU A 212 -1.69 10.99 -28.10
CA LEU A 212 -0.89 11.82 -29.01
C LEU A 212 -1.33 11.62 -30.47
N PRO A 213 -1.43 12.70 -31.28
CA PRO A 213 -1.80 12.57 -32.69
C PRO A 213 -0.73 11.83 -33.51
N LYS A 214 0.55 11.95 -33.12
CA LYS A 214 1.69 11.29 -33.74
C LYS A 214 2.62 10.71 -32.67
N PRO A 215 3.26 9.56 -32.94
CA PRO A 215 4.24 9.01 -32.02
C PRO A 215 5.48 9.91 -31.92
N VAL A 216 6.14 9.85 -30.76
CA VAL A 216 7.35 10.61 -30.42
C VAL A 216 8.43 9.63 -29.96
N ASN A 217 9.68 9.88 -30.34
CA ASN A 217 10.84 9.09 -29.93
C ASN A 217 11.83 9.92 -29.10
N ARG A 218 11.58 10.09 -27.80
CA ARG A 218 12.37 10.95 -26.92
C ARG A 218 12.12 10.67 -25.43
N ALA A 219 13.12 10.94 -24.59
CA ALA A 219 12.98 11.00 -23.14
C ALA A 219 12.60 12.40 -22.64
N PHE A 220 11.71 12.46 -21.66
CA PHE A 220 11.18 13.67 -21.06
C PHE A 220 11.21 13.58 -19.54
N ASP A 221 11.76 14.60 -18.90
CA ASP A 221 11.68 14.77 -17.46
C ASP A 221 10.27 15.23 -17.07
N ILE A 222 9.69 14.64 -16.02
CA ILE A 222 8.40 15.07 -15.44
C ILE A 222 8.55 15.26 -13.94
N GLY A 223 8.07 16.40 -13.44
CA GLY A 223 8.18 16.83 -12.05
C GLY A 223 7.12 17.86 -11.71
N SER A 224 6.95 18.18 -10.42
CA SER A 224 5.91 19.11 -9.97
C SER A 224 6.32 20.58 -10.01
N GLY A 225 7.60 20.89 -10.25
CA GLY A 225 8.21 22.19 -10.02
C GLY A 225 8.65 22.45 -8.58
N ASP A 226 8.19 21.63 -7.60
CA ASP A 226 8.56 21.77 -6.19
C ASP A 226 9.91 21.06 -5.91
N VAL A 227 11.01 21.78 -6.07
CA VAL A 227 12.34 21.23 -5.76
C VAL A 227 12.65 21.34 -4.27
N LEU A 228 12.76 20.20 -3.59
CA LEU A 228 12.98 20.07 -2.16
C LEU A 228 14.22 19.21 -1.89
N THR A 229 14.79 19.28 -0.70
CA THR A 229 15.70 18.24 -0.20
C THR A 229 14.91 17.09 0.41
N TYR A 230 15.50 15.89 0.49
CA TYR A 230 14.86 14.79 1.23
C TYR A 230 14.55 15.16 2.69
N ALA A 231 15.41 15.95 3.33
CA ALA A 231 15.18 16.47 4.67
C ALA A 231 13.93 17.37 4.74
N GLU A 232 13.69 18.20 3.72
CA GLU A 232 12.50 19.06 3.61
C GLU A 232 11.25 18.25 3.34
N VAL A 233 11.28 17.29 2.42
CA VAL A 233 10.18 16.35 2.16
C VAL A 233 9.69 15.70 3.48
N MET A 234 10.62 15.23 4.31
CA MET A 234 10.29 14.63 5.61
C MET A 234 9.71 15.62 6.63
N LYS A 235 10.20 16.87 6.64
CA LYS A 235 9.71 17.94 7.53
C LYS A 235 8.32 18.43 7.10
N ASP A 236 8.12 18.62 5.80
CA ASP A 236 6.87 19.07 5.22
C ASP A 236 5.78 18.01 5.35
N PHE A 237 6.10 16.74 5.13
CA PHE A 237 5.16 15.66 5.43
C PHE A 237 4.65 15.73 6.88
N ALA A 238 5.57 15.92 7.83
CA ALA A 238 5.21 16.00 9.25
C ALA A 238 4.37 17.26 9.55
N ARG A 239 4.68 18.39 8.93
CA ARG A 239 3.88 19.62 9.02
C ARG A 239 2.47 19.39 8.50
N ILE A 240 2.32 18.77 7.32
CA ILE A 240 1.02 18.51 6.68
C ILE A 240 0.17 17.52 7.50
N ARG A 241 0.83 16.58 8.18
CA ARG A 241 0.19 15.56 9.04
C ARG A 241 -0.01 16.02 10.49
N ASP A 242 0.22 17.31 10.80
CA ASP A 242 0.09 17.89 12.14
C ASP A 242 0.95 17.18 13.21
N LEU A 243 2.11 16.67 12.80
CA LEU A 243 3.06 16.00 13.68
C LEU A 243 4.03 17.02 14.31
N PRO A 244 4.62 16.71 15.48
CA PRO A 244 5.71 17.52 16.02
C PRO A 244 6.86 17.68 15.01
N PRO A 245 7.58 18.83 15.01
CA PRO A 245 8.66 19.09 14.08
C PRO A 245 9.69 17.96 14.05
N ARG A 246 10.10 17.59 12.83
CA ARG A 246 11.09 16.56 12.57
C ARG A 246 12.47 17.18 12.46
N HIS A 247 13.43 16.61 13.17
CA HIS A 247 14.82 17.02 13.17
C HIS A 247 15.63 16.00 12.36
N VAL A 248 15.83 16.30 11.08
CA VAL A 248 16.67 15.51 10.17
C VAL A 248 18.10 16.05 10.27
N ILE A 249 19.04 15.22 10.69
CA ILE A 249 20.44 15.57 10.89
C ILE A 249 21.27 14.79 9.88
N ALA A 250 21.87 15.49 8.94
CA ALA A 250 22.81 14.93 7.98
C ALA A 250 24.14 14.61 8.68
N LEU A 251 24.58 13.37 8.59
CA LEU A 251 25.82 12.85 9.17
C LEU A 251 26.66 12.18 8.07
N PRO A 252 27.99 12.29 8.09
CA PRO A 252 28.87 11.62 7.13
C PRO A 252 28.98 10.12 7.46
N LEU A 253 27.88 9.39 7.32
CA LEU A 253 27.79 7.96 7.66
C LEU A 253 28.29 7.10 6.50
N PRO A 254 29.29 6.24 6.72
CA PRO A 254 29.78 5.34 5.69
C PRO A 254 28.78 4.19 5.50
N ALA A 255 28.03 4.23 4.39
CA ALA A 255 27.44 3.11 3.65
C ALA A 255 25.91 3.17 3.44
N PRO A 256 25.42 3.11 2.19
CA PRO A 256 24.00 2.92 1.87
C PRO A 256 23.43 1.62 2.46
N THR A 257 24.26 0.59 2.67
CA THR A 257 23.84 -0.71 3.23
C THR A 257 23.40 -0.59 4.70
N LEU A 258 24.13 0.18 5.53
CA LEU A 258 23.74 0.40 6.94
C LEU A 258 22.44 1.20 7.04
N SER A 259 22.25 2.15 6.13
CA SER A 259 21.06 2.98 6.06
C SER A 259 19.83 2.18 5.63
N GLY A 260 19.98 1.27 4.67
CA GLY A 260 18.92 0.33 4.29
C GLY A 260 18.49 -0.58 5.45
N ILE A 261 19.44 -1.07 6.27
CA ILE A 261 19.14 -1.92 7.43
C ILE A 261 18.37 -1.13 8.48
N TRP A 262 18.80 0.11 8.74
CA TRP A 262 18.14 1.03 9.65
C TRP A 262 16.71 1.36 9.21
N VAL A 263 16.51 1.69 7.92
CA VAL A 263 15.19 1.97 7.34
C VAL A 263 14.30 0.72 7.39
N GLY A 264 14.82 -0.46 7.07
CA GLY A 264 14.08 -1.73 7.16
C GLY A 264 13.66 -2.10 8.60
N LEU A 265 14.43 -1.70 9.60
CA LEU A 265 14.06 -1.88 11.01
C LEU A 265 12.93 -0.93 11.43
N VAL A 266 12.96 0.30 10.92
CA VAL A 266 12.02 1.37 11.29
C VAL A 266 10.76 1.36 10.42
N THR A 267 10.77 0.78 9.23
CA THR A 267 9.60 0.72 8.33
C THR A 267 9.06 -0.71 8.21
N PRO A 268 7.83 -0.92 7.73
CA PRO A 268 7.34 -2.24 7.32
C PRO A 268 7.78 -2.62 5.91
N LEU A 269 8.52 -1.76 5.20
CA LEU A 269 8.98 -2.04 3.85
C LEU A 269 9.97 -3.22 3.87
N PRO A 270 9.83 -4.20 2.96
CA PRO A 270 10.77 -5.30 2.86
C PRO A 270 12.16 -4.77 2.48
N PHE A 271 13.20 -5.38 3.05
CA PHE A 271 14.59 -4.93 2.88
C PHE A 271 15.02 -4.84 1.41
N ALA A 272 14.52 -5.77 0.58
CA ALA A 272 14.76 -5.79 -0.87
C ALA A 272 14.25 -4.54 -1.60
N LEU A 273 13.23 -3.86 -1.08
CA LEU A 273 12.75 -2.57 -1.62
C LEU A 273 13.49 -1.38 -0.99
N THR A 274 13.83 -1.45 0.31
CA THR A 274 14.45 -0.31 1.00
C THR A 274 15.85 -0.01 0.49
N LEU A 275 16.64 -1.04 0.15
CA LEU A 275 18.03 -0.82 -0.27
C LEU A 275 18.13 -0.12 -1.64
N PRO A 276 17.44 -0.56 -2.71
CA PRO A 276 17.41 0.15 -3.98
C PRO A 276 16.88 1.58 -3.87
N LEU A 277 15.82 1.78 -3.08
CA LEU A 277 15.25 3.11 -2.86
C LEU A 277 16.25 4.03 -2.16
N VAL A 278 16.89 3.59 -1.07
CA VAL A 278 17.93 4.37 -0.37
C VAL A 278 19.12 4.67 -1.28
N GLN A 279 19.53 3.71 -2.12
CA GLN A 279 20.59 3.92 -3.10
C GLN A 279 20.22 4.96 -4.16
N SER A 280 18.97 5.01 -4.62
CA SER A 280 18.53 6.05 -5.55
C SER A 280 18.43 7.44 -4.91
N LEU A 281 18.32 7.54 -3.57
CA LEU A 281 18.34 8.85 -2.88
C LEU A 281 19.74 9.50 -2.84
N GLN A 282 20.78 8.76 -3.23
CA GLN A 282 22.16 9.26 -3.25
C GLN A 282 22.45 10.22 -4.40
N GLU A 283 21.49 10.43 -5.30
CA GLU A 283 21.60 11.28 -6.48
C GLU A 283 20.51 12.35 -6.45
N ASP A 284 20.78 13.50 -7.06
CA ASP A 284 19.76 14.52 -7.28
C ASP A 284 18.76 14.02 -8.34
N ALA A 285 17.47 14.15 -8.04
CA ALA A 285 16.37 13.72 -8.90
C ALA A 285 15.43 14.90 -9.17
N VAL A 286 15.92 15.83 -9.99
CA VAL A 286 15.24 17.08 -10.37
C VAL A 286 15.15 17.16 -11.89
N THR A 287 14.04 17.69 -12.41
CA THR A 287 13.86 17.93 -13.84
C THR A 287 14.93 18.89 -14.38
N ARG A 288 15.42 18.65 -15.60
CA ARG A 288 16.41 19.52 -16.24
C ARG A 288 15.78 20.58 -17.14
N ASN A 289 14.63 20.27 -17.70
CA ASN A 289 13.88 21.11 -18.63
C ASN A 289 12.39 20.76 -18.59
N ASP A 290 11.60 21.60 -19.24
CA ASP A 290 10.15 21.53 -19.41
C ASP A 290 9.76 21.15 -20.85
N ASP A 291 10.65 20.49 -21.60
CA ASP A 291 10.44 20.14 -23.00
C ASP A 291 9.21 19.25 -23.25
N ILE A 292 8.72 18.58 -22.20
CA ILE A 292 7.48 17.81 -22.25
C ILE A 292 6.27 18.69 -22.57
N ASP A 293 6.26 19.95 -22.14
CA ASP A 293 5.10 20.84 -22.28
C ASP A 293 4.79 21.16 -23.74
N ALA A 294 5.78 21.05 -24.63
CA ALA A 294 5.60 21.20 -26.07
C ALA A 294 4.90 19.99 -26.72
N VAL A 295 4.87 18.84 -26.04
CA VAL A 295 4.28 17.57 -26.53
C VAL A 295 2.99 17.25 -25.77
N ILE A 296 3.03 17.33 -24.45
CA ILE A 296 1.92 17.15 -23.53
C ILE A 296 1.92 18.34 -22.58
N PRO A 297 1.06 19.35 -22.79
CA PRO A 297 0.98 20.48 -21.87
C PRO A 297 0.51 20.02 -20.48
N PRO A 298 0.83 20.76 -19.42
CA PRO A 298 0.36 20.44 -18.08
C PRO A 298 -1.17 20.43 -18.01
N PRO A 299 -1.77 19.72 -17.03
CA PRO A 299 -3.22 19.74 -16.83
C PRO A 299 -3.74 21.18 -16.73
N SER A 300 -4.96 21.43 -17.18
CA SER A 300 -5.58 22.76 -17.10
C SER A 300 -5.73 23.28 -15.66
N SER A 301 -5.80 22.37 -14.68
CA SER A 301 -5.78 22.68 -13.24
C SER A 301 -4.39 23.05 -12.70
N GLY A 302 -3.35 22.92 -13.52
CA GLY A 302 -1.95 22.89 -13.08
C GLY A 302 -1.54 21.55 -12.49
N LEU A 303 -0.23 21.37 -12.33
CA LEU A 303 0.38 20.25 -11.61
C LEU A 303 0.17 20.42 -10.10
N LEU A 304 0.12 19.30 -9.38
CA LEU A 304 -0.09 19.30 -7.93
C LEU A 304 1.22 19.56 -7.20
N SER A 305 1.17 20.50 -6.25
CA SER A 305 2.29 20.72 -5.34
C SER A 305 2.51 19.52 -4.42
N TYR A 306 3.71 19.41 -3.83
CA TYR A 306 4.03 18.38 -2.85
C TYR A 306 3.03 18.38 -1.68
N ASP A 307 2.65 19.56 -1.19
CA ASP A 307 1.68 19.72 -0.10
C ASP A 307 0.30 19.13 -0.49
N GLN A 308 -0.18 19.45 -1.69
CA GLN A 308 -1.44 18.93 -2.22
C GLN A 308 -1.39 17.41 -2.42
N ALA A 309 -0.30 16.89 -2.99
CA ALA A 309 -0.11 15.46 -3.23
C ALA A 309 -0.12 14.67 -1.91
N VAL A 310 0.56 15.16 -0.87
CA VAL A 310 0.54 14.55 0.46
C VAL A 310 -0.86 14.61 1.08
N ARG A 311 -1.56 15.75 1.02
CA ARG A 311 -2.93 15.86 1.55
C ARG A 311 -3.90 14.89 0.86
N LEU A 312 -3.76 14.71 -0.45
CA LEU A 312 -4.54 13.74 -1.22
C LEU A 312 -4.23 12.31 -0.77
N ALA A 313 -2.96 11.98 -0.61
CA ALA A 313 -2.55 10.65 -0.12
C ALA A 313 -3.02 10.36 1.32
N LEU A 314 -3.14 11.38 2.18
CA LEU A 314 -3.58 11.24 3.57
C LEU A 314 -5.11 11.21 3.76
N ARG A 315 -5.90 11.68 2.78
CA ARG A 315 -7.34 11.96 2.94
C ARG A 315 -8.16 10.77 3.49
N ARG A 316 -7.88 9.53 3.03
CA ARG A 316 -8.58 8.31 3.47
C ARG A 316 -8.02 7.64 4.74
N GLU A 317 -6.86 8.03 5.25
CA GLU A 317 -6.33 7.44 6.50
C GLU A 317 -7.14 7.89 7.73
N LYS A 318 -7.78 9.07 7.65
CA LYS A 318 -8.66 9.63 8.69
C LYS A 318 -10.09 9.03 8.67
N GLU A 319 -10.54 8.51 7.53
CA GLU A 319 -11.90 7.97 7.35
C GLU A 319 -12.05 6.50 7.77
N GLY A 320 -10.93 5.85 8.13
CA GLY A 320 -10.95 4.54 8.74
C GLY A 320 -11.09 3.40 7.74
N ALA A 321 -10.56 2.24 8.14
CA ALA A 321 -10.64 0.97 7.45
C ALA A 321 -12.07 0.38 7.48
N VAL A 322 -13.07 1.17 7.12
CA VAL A 322 -14.46 0.72 7.03
C VAL A 322 -14.97 1.08 5.64
N ALA A 323 -15.15 0.06 4.80
CA ALA A 323 -16.16 0.10 3.76
C ALA A 323 -17.52 0.22 4.47
N THR A 324 -17.87 1.42 4.92
CA THR A 324 -19.24 1.73 5.31
C THR A 324 -19.99 2.02 4.03
N ASN A 325 -21.07 1.27 3.84
CA ASN A 325 -21.87 1.19 2.63
C ASN A 325 -22.76 2.44 2.44
N TRP A 326 -22.26 3.62 2.76
CA TRP A 326 -22.98 4.90 2.75
C TRP A 326 -22.06 5.99 2.22
N ASP A 327 -21.88 5.97 0.90
CA ASP A 327 -21.75 7.14 0.01
C ASP A 327 -21.47 6.60 -1.41
N ALA A 328 -22.52 6.01 -2.01
CA ALA A 328 -22.51 5.64 -3.42
C ALA A 328 -22.69 6.87 -4.35
N ASP A 329 -22.76 8.08 -3.79
CA ASP A 329 -23.02 9.32 -4.53
C ASP A 329 -21.89 10.37 -4.46
N SER A 330 -20.78 10.11 -3.75
CA SER A 330 -19.62 11.02 -3.76
C SER A 330 -18.58 10.56 -4.80
N GLY A 331 -18.90 10.82 -6.08
CA GLY A 331 -17.97 10.94 -7.22
C GLY A 331 -16.82 9.93 -7.35
N GLU A 332 -16.91 9.05 -8.34
CA GLU A 332 -15.87 8.08 -8.74
C GLU A 332 -14.52 8.72 -9.21
N LEU A 333 -14.38 10.04 -9.16
CA LEU A 333 -13.31 10.85 -9.75
C LEU A 333 -12.10 11.15 -8.83
N GLU A 334 -12.01 10.60 -7.62
CA GLU A 334 -10.88 10.90 -6.69
C GLU A 334 -9.87 9.74 -6.48
N GLN A 335 -9.94 8.66 -7.26
CA GLN A 335 -9.37 7.35 -6.89
C GLN A 335 -7.84 7.20 -6.95
N ALA A 336 -7.08 7.96 -7.75
CA ALA A 336 -5.65 7.69 -7.98
C ALA A 336 -4.78 7.71 -6.70
N ALA A 337 -5.02 8.66 -5.81
CA ALA A 337 -4.22 8.83 -4.60
C ALA A 337 -4.70 7.93 -3.44
N LYS A 338 -5.78 7.16 -3.65
CA LYS A 338 -6.42 6.30 -2.63
C LYS A 338 -5.79 4.89 -2.63
N PRO A 339 -5.81 4.16 -1.50
CA PRO A 339 -5.42 2.75 -1.48
C PRO A 339 -6.29 1.90 -2.42
N LEU A 340 -5.68 0.94 -3.13
CA LEU A 340 -6.35 -0.06 -3.97
C LEU A 340 -6.18 -1.48 -3.41
N PRO A 341 -7.08 -2.44 -3.73
CA PRO A 341 -6.97 -3.84 -3.27
C PRO A 341 -5.66 -4.54 -3.66
N ASN A 342 -5.05 -4.14 -4.77
CA ASN A 342 -3.78 -4.65 -5.27
C ASN A 342 -2.55 -3.89 -4.76
N ASP A 343 -2.73 -2.85 -3.91
CA ASP A 343 -1.60 -2.19 -3.29
C ASP A 343 -0.84 -3.17 -2.39
N PRO A 344 0.50 -3.05 -2.30
CA PRO A 344 1.27 -3.93 -1.45
C PRO A 344 0.82 -3.84 0.02
N GLN A 345 0.81 -4.97 0.74
CA GLN A 345 0.35 -5.00 2.15
C GLN A 345 1.09 -4.01 3.07
N TRP A 346 2.32 -3.63 2.73
CA TRP A 346 3.10 -2.62 3.45
C TRP A 346 2.65 -1.18 3.24
N ALA A 347 1.73 -0.91 2.29
CA ALA A 347 1.07 0.37 2.12
C ALA A 347 0.16 0.74 3.32
N GLY A 348 -0.30 -0.27 4.06
CA GLY A 348 -1.05 -0.07 5.28
C GLY A 348 -0.17 0.37 6.46
N LYS A 349 -0.80 0.66 7.61
CA LYS A 349 -0.05 0.76 8.87
C LYS A 349 0.54 -0.61 9.21
N LYS A 350 1.79 -0.67 9.70
CA LYS A 350 2.43 -1.92 10.16
C LYS A 350 1.56 -2.57 11.25
N ALA A 351 0.82 -3.60 10.92
CA ALA A 351 0.06 -4.36 11.90
C ALA A 351 0.95 -5.46 12.50
N PHE A 352 0.99 -5.54 13.82
CA PHE A 352 1.45 -6.74 14.49
C PHE A 352 0.25 -7.63 14.77
N VAL A 353 0.36 -8.90 14.38
CA VAL A 353 -0.74 -9.86 14.52
C VAL A 353 -0.24 -11.07 15.30
N ASP A 354 -0.99 -11.47 16.33
CA ASP A 354 -0.90 -12.79 16.94
C ASP A 354 -2.14 -13.58 16.48
N ASP A 355 -1.93 -14.61 15.64
CA ASP A 355 -2.98 -15.46 15.07
C ASP A 355 -2.89 -16.86 15.66
N ARG A 356 -3.97 -17.33 16.28
CA ARG A 356 -4.08 -18.65 16.90
C ARG A 356 -5.27 -19.37 16.31
N ARG A 357 -5.06 -20.62 15.90
CA ARG A 357 -6.10 -21.52 15.41
C ARG A 357 -6.14 -22.79 16.22
N ARG A 358 -7.33 -23.35 16.39
CA ARG A 358 -7.55 -24.61 17.08
C ARG A 358 -8.75 -25.33 16.47
N LEU A 359 -8.53 -26.56 16.04
CA LEU A 359 -9.62 -27.46 15.66
C LEU A 359 -10.25 -28.07 16.91
N LEU A 360 -11.54 -27.83 17.10
CA LEU A 360 -12.33 -28.28 18.23
C LEU A 360 -13.16 -29.49 17.79
N ARG A 361 -12.76 -30.67 18.25
CA ARG A 361 -13.39 -31.93 17.84
C ARG A 361 -14.76 -32.12 18.44
N ASP A 362 -15.69 -32.63 17.63
CA ASP A 362 -17.05 -32.98 18.02
C ASP A 362 -17.80 -31.81 18.69
N LEU A 363 -17.63 -30.59 18.15
CA LEU A 363 -18.31 -29.39 18.63
C LEU A 363 -18.89 -28.64 17.45
N ALA A 364 -20.16 -28.25 17.55
CA ALA A 364 -20.79 -27.38 16.58
C ALA A 364 -20.50 -25.91 16.89
N VAL A 365 -20.53 -25.06 15.87
CA VAL A 365 -20.49 -23.59 16.02
C VAL A 365 -21.51 -23.11 17.07
N SER A 366 -22.71 -23.68 17.07
CA SER A 366 -23.79 -23.33 18.01
C SER A 366 -23.48 -23.58 19.50
N ASP A 367 -22.47 -24.40 19.81
CA ASP A 367 -22.00 -24.65 21.17
C ASP A 367 -20.92 -23.67 21.62
N ILE A 368 -20.14 -23.16 20.67
CA ILE A 368 -19.00 -22.27 20.90
C ILE A 368 -19.43 -20.80 20.84
N TRP A 369 -20.29 -20.44 19.89
CA TRP A 369 -20.72 -19.06 19.66
C TRP A 369 -21.32 -18.39 20.92
N PRO A 370 -22.20 -19.04 21.72
CA PRO A 370 -22.70 -18.47 22.97
C PRO A 370 -21.60 -18.19 24.01
N VAL A 371 -20.50 -18.94 23.98
CA VAL A 371 -19.35 -18.73 24.87
C VAL A 371 -18.55 -17.51 24.42
N ILE A 372 -18.37 -17.31 23.12
CA ILE A 372 -17.65 -16.16 22.56
C ILE A 372 -18.40 -14.85 22.85
N VAL A 373 -19.72 -14.81 22.60
CA VAL A 373 -20.51 -13.58 22.83
C VAL A 373 -20.72 -13.25 24.31
N SER A 374 -20.44 -14.20 25.22
CA SER A 374 -20.56 -13.99 26.66
C SER A 374 -19.25 -13.56 27.35
N ILE A 375 -18.16 -13.39 26.59
CA ILE A 375 -16.86 -12.88 27.05
C ILE A 375 -17.01 -11.51 27.76
N GLY A 376 -16.26 -11.32 28.84
CA GLY A 376 -16.24 -10.09 29.64
C GLY A 376 -17.25 -10.10 30.80
N GLY A 377 -17.27 -9.00 31.58
CA GLY A 377 -18.19 -8.83 32.70
C GLY A 377 -18.07 -9.95 33.76
N ARG A 378 -19.20 -10.56 34.16
CA ARG A 378 -19.24 -11.63 35.20
C ARG A 378 -18.58 -12.95 34.76
N ASN A 379 -18.48 -13.19 33.45
CA ASN A 379 -17.88 -14.42 32.90
C ASN A 379 -16.36 -14.28 32.71
N GLY A 380 -15.85 -13.04 32.70
CA GLY A 380 -14.44 -12.73 32.48
C GLY A 380 -13.95 -13.11 31.07
N TRP A 381 -12.63 -13.13 30.90
CA TRP A 381 -11.96 -13.33 29.61
C TRP A 381 -11.49 -14.77 29.38
N TYR A 382 -12.06 -15.74 30.10
CA TYR A 382 -11.69 -17.16 30.04
C TYR A 382 -10.16 -17.41 30.11
N SER A 383 -9.39 -16.51 30.70
CA SER A 383 -7.92 -16.54 30.80
C SER A 383 -7.48 -15.91 32.12
N TRP A 384 -6.17 -15.89 32.41
CA TRP A 384 -5.58 -15.56 33.72
C TRP A 384 -6.24 -14.34 34.40
N PRO A 385 -7.16 -14.54 35.39
CA PRO A 385 -8.02 -13.47 35.90
C PRO A 385 -7.25 -12.34 36.60
N LEU A 386 -6.08 -12.65 37.14
CA LEU A 386 -5.21 -11.70 37.84
C LEU A 386 -4.51 -10.73 36.88
N ALA A 387 -4.06 -11.19 35.72
CA ALA A 387 -3.38 -10.34 34.73
C ALA A 387 -4.32 -9.26 34.16
N TRP A 388 -5.57 -9.64 33.89
CA TRP A 388 -6.59 -8.71 33.42
C TRP A 388 -7.00 -7.70 34.49
N LYS A 389 -7.13 -8.12 35.77
CA LYS A 389 -7.38 -7.20 36.90
C LYS A 389 -6.25 -6.18 37.09
N ILE A 390 -5.00 -6.61 37.04
CA ILE A 390 -3.81 -5.73 37.16
C ILE A 390 -3.79 -4.73 36.01
N ARG A 391 -3.99 -5.19 34.77
CA ARG A 391 -4.01 -4.32 33.59
C ARG A 391 -5.17 -3.30 33.68
N GLY A 392 -6.33 -3.71 34.22
CA GLY A 392 -7.54 -2.89 34.40
C GLY A 392 -7.35 -1.76 35.38
N LEU A 393 -6.65 -2.06 36.48
CA LEU A 393 -6.23 -1.07 37.45
C LEU A 393 -5.22 -0.09 36.84
N TRP A 394 -4.26 -0.59 36.06
CA TRP A 394 -3.26 0.24 35.41
C TRP A 394 -3.87 1.20 34.37
N ASP A 395 -4.85 0.73 33.59
CA ASP A 395 -5.58 1.58 32.63
C ASP A 395 -6.30 2.74 33.34
N LYS A 396 -6.95 2.45 34.47
CA LYS A 396 -7.66 3.45 35.27
C LYS A 396 -6.70 4.51 35.84
N ILE A 397 -5.50 4.10 36.26
CA ILE A 397 -4.46 5.00 36.79
C ILE A 397 -3.97 5.99 35.72
N VAL A 398 -3.88 5.58 34.45
CA VAL A 398 -3.49 6.49 33.34
C VAL A 398 -4.70 7.21 32.69
N GLY A 399 -5.89 7.11 33.29
CA GLY A 399 -7.12 7.76 32.82
C GLY A 399 -7.77 7.11 31.59
N GLY A 400 -7.63 5.78 31.45
CA GLY A 400 -8.36 4.93 30.51
C GLY A 400 -9.68 4.40 31.08
N ALA A 401 -10.37 3.54 30.31
CA ALA A 401 -11.73 3.08 30.61
C ALA A 401 -11.83 2.10 31.78
N GLY A 402 -10.78 1.31 32.06
CA GLY A 402 -10.74 0.33 33.17
C GLY A 402 -11.65 -0.91 33.00
N LEU A 403 -11.66 -1.80 34.01
CA LEU A 403 -12.62 -2.91 34.14
C LEU A 403 -13.85 -2.40 34.92
N ASN A 404 -15.07 -2.62 34.41
CA ASN A 404 -16.40 -2.21 34.96
C ASN A 404 -17.14 -1.10 34.19
N ARG A 405 -17.22 -1.17 32.86
CA ARG A 405 -18.39 -0.61 32.15
C ARG A 405 -19.47 -1.70 32.10
N GLY A 406 -20.63 -1.41 32.71
CA GLY A 406 -21.76 -2.34 32.70
C GLY A 406 -22.24 -2.65 31.29
N ARG A 407 -22.67 -3.89 31.06
CA ARG A 407 -23.26 -4.38 29.81
C ARG A 407 -24.78 -4.38 29.90
N ARG A 408 -25.46 -4.09 28.78
CA ARG A 408 -26.94 -4.01 28.73
C ARG A 408 -27.59 -5.40 28.87
N LEU A 409 -27.01 -6.42 28.26
CA LEU A 409 -27.39 -7.83 28.40
C LEU A 409 -26.13 -8.69 28.59
N PRO A 410 -26.11 -9.69 29.50
CA PRO A 410 -24.94 -10.52 29.75
C PRO A 410 -24.56 -11.48 28.61
N ASP A 411 -25.55 -11.90 27.83
CA ASP A 411 -25.44 -13.03 26.88
C ASP A 411 -25.77 -12.64 25.43
N ALA A 412 -25.85 -11.32 25.14
CA ALA A 412 -26.12 -10.80 23.81
C ALA A 412 -25.32 -9.52 23.57
N LEU A 413 -24.48 -9.53 22.53
CA LEU A 413 -23.68 -8.38 22.11
C LEU A 413 -24.28 -7.73 20.85
N ARG A 414 -24.24 -6.40 20.79
CA ARG A 414 -24.52 -5.61 19.60
C ARG A 414 -23.32 -4.74 19.25
N VAL A 415 -23.22 -4.33 17.98
CA VAL A 415 -22.24 -3.34 17.55
C VAL A 415 -22.36 -2.09 18.42
N GLY A 416 -21.23 -1.62 18.95
CA GLY A 416 -21.14 -0.49 19.86
C GLY A 416 -21.15 -0.84 21.35
N ASP A 417 -21.52 -2.07 21.74
CA ASP A 417 -21.58 -2.46 23.15
C ASP A 417 -20.17 -2.47 23.80
N PRO A 418 -20.04 -1.99 25.05
CA PRO A 418 -18.79 -2.12 25.80
C PRO A 418 -18.60 -3.53 26.36
N VAL A 419 -17.43 -4.10 26.14
CA VAL A 419 -16.95 -5.34 26.76
C VAL A 419 -15.71 -5.00 27.58
N ASP A 420 -15.94 -4.59 28.83
CA ASP A 420 -14.94 -3.97 29.69
C ASP A 420 -14.33 -2.69 29.06
N TRP A 421 -13.04 -2.72 28.73
CA TRP A 421 -12.27 -1.70 27.98
C TRP A 421 -12.19 -1.97 26.47
N TRP A 422 -12.98 -2.89 25.96
CA TRP A 422 -13.18 -3.11 24.54
C TRP A 422 -14.55 -2.61 24.12
N ARG A 423 -14.70 -2.32 22.83
CA ARG A 423 -15.99 -2.03 22.21
C ARG A 423 -16.23 -3.01 21.08
N VAL A 424 -17.45 -3.55 21.00
CA VAL A 424 -17.86 -4.36 19.84
C VAL A 424 -17.89 -3.44 18.62
N GLU A 425 -17.09 -3.78 17.62
CA GLU A 425 -17.02 -3.03 16.37
C GLU A 425 -17.76 -3.76 15.25
N GLU A 426 -17.68 -5.07 15.23
CA GLU A 426 -18.37 -5.92 14.25
C GLU A 426 -18.84 -7.20 14.93
N ILE A 427 -20.04 -7.66 14.55
CA ILE A 427 -20.55 -8.97 14.95
C ILE A 427 -21.30 -9.58 13.77
N VAL A 428 -20.85 -10.75 13.32
CA VAL A 428 -21.54 -11.62 12.37
C VAL A 428 -21.98 -12.85 13.15
N PRO A 429 -23.30 -13.04 13.38
CA PRO A 429 -23.82 -14.17 14.14
C PRO A 429 -23.25 -15.51 13.67
N ASP A 430 -22.91 -16.37 14.64
CA ASP A 430 -22.35 -17.71 14.43
C ASP A 430 -21.06 -17.76 13.59
N HIS A 431 -20.35 -16.63 13.45
CA HIS A 431 -19.15 -16.60 12.62
C HIS A 431 -18.05 -15.71 13.17
N LYS A 432 -18.31 -14.42 13.48
CA LYS A 432 -17.24 -13.44 13.76
C LYS A 432 -17.61 -12.41 14.82
N LEU A 433 -16.73 -12.20 15.78
CA LEU A 433 -16.81 -11.09 16.75
C LEU A 433 -15.51 -10.27 16.69
N LEU A 434 -15.61 -8.97 16.42
CA LEU A 434 -14.49 -8.03 16.42
C LEU A 434 -14.64 -6.99 17.54
N LEU A 435 -13.60 -6.88 18.35
CA LEU A 435 -13.53 -5.98 19.48
C LEU A 435 -12.40 -4.96 19.28
N ARG A 436 -12.69 -3.67 19.45
CA ARG A 436 -11.71 -2.58 19.42
C ARG A 436 -11.32 -2.15 20.82
N ALA A 437 -10.03 -1.96 21.08
CA ALA A 437 -9.54 -1.50 22.37
C ALA A 437 -9.84 -0.01 22.58
N GLU A 438 -10.37 0.35 23.74
CA GLU A 438 -10.55 1.74 24.18
C GLU A 438 -9.52 2.20 25.21
N MET A 439 -8.65 1.28 25.66
CA MET A 439 -7.57 1.57 26.60
C MET A 439 -6.51 2.49 26.01
N LYS A 440 -5.83 3.27 26.87
CA LYS A 440 -4.71 4.11 26.42
C LYS A 440 -3.50 3.24 26.11
N VAL A 441 -3.32 2.94 24.84
CA VAL A 441 -2.13 2.29 24.30
C VAL A 441 -1.46 3.20 23.27
N SER A 442 -0.16 3.06 23.09
CA SER A 442 0.59 3.80 22.06
C SER A 442 0.33 3.18 20.68
N GLY A 443 -0.93 3.11 20.25
CA GLY A 443 -1.38 2.40 19.06
C GLY A 443 -2.89 2.23 19.02
N ASP A 444 -3.37 1.49 18.03
CA ASP A 444 -4.76 1.05 17.90
C ASP A 444 -4.78 -0.48 17.96
N ALA A 445 -5.68 -1.09 18.74
CA ALA A 445 -5.68 -2.54 18.98
C ALA A 445 -7.06 -3.15 18.77
N TRP A 446 -7.08 -4.36 18.21
CA TRP A 446 -8.26 -5.16 17.94
C TRP A 446 -8.06 -6.60 18.41
N LEU A 447 -9.16 -7.23 18.79
CA LEU A 447 -9.22 -8.64 19.11
C LEU A 447 -10.40 -9.26 18.37
N GLU A 448 -10.11 -10.23 17.54
CA GLU A 448 -11.09 -10.91 16.71
C GLU A 448 -11.19 -12.38 17.10
N PHE A 449 -12.42 -12.88 17.08
CA PHE A 449 -12.77 -14.29 17.22
C PHE A 449 -13.54 -14.72 15.98
N THR A 450 -13.12 -15.80 15.33
CA THR A 450 -13.90 -16.46 14.27
C THR A 450 -14.11 -17.93 14.56
N VAL A 451 -15.26 -18.44 14.10
CA VAL A 451 -15.62 -19.85 14.18
C VAL A 451 -16.18 -20.30 12.83
N ASP A 452 -15.71 -21.46 12.38
CA ASP A 452 -16.12 -22.06 11.11
C ASP A 452 -16.39 -23.56 11.31
N GLN A 453 -17.44 -24.08 10.68
CA GLN A 453 -17.78 -25.51 10.75
C GLN A 453 -16.93 -26.30 9.75
N VAL A 454 -16.25 -27.36 10.21
CA VAL A 454 -15.39 -28.23 9.40
C VAL A 454 -15.82 -29.69 9.62
N GLY A 455 -16.82 -30.15 8.85
CA GLY A 455 -17.43 -31.46 9.06
C GLY A 455 -18.07 -31.56 10.46
N PRO A 456 -17.77 -32.59 11.27
CA PRO A 456 -18.27 -32.69 12.65
C PRO A 456 -17.52 -31.79 13.65
N ASP A 457 -16.40 -31.19 13.23
CA ASP A 457 -15.52 -30.37 14.06
C ASP A 457 -15.77 -28.87 13.81
N CYS A 458 -15.31 -28.01 14.72
CA CYS A 458 -15.34 -26.56 14.55
C CYS A 458 -13.92 -25.98 14.60
N GLU A 459 -13.54 -25.19 13.61
CA GLU A 459 -12.31 -24.41 13.66
C GLU A 459 -12.56 -23.11 14.43
N TYR A 460 -11.89 -22.94 15.57
CA TYR A 460 -11.85 -21.69 16.32
C TYR A 460 -10.55 -20.95 15.99
N ARG A 461 -10.67 -19.67 15.65
CA ARG A 461 -9.54 -18.77 15.40
C ARG A 461 -9.67 -17.50 16.23
N GLN A 462 -8.53 -17.05 16.74
CA GLN A 462 -8.41 -15.86 17.57
C GLN A 462 -7.25 -15.01 17.05
N ARG A 463 -7.51 -13.75 16.72
CA ARG A 463 -6.50 -12.81 16.22
C ARG A 463 -6.43 -11.57 17.08
N ALA A 464 -5.25 -11.28 17.64
CA ALA A 464 -4.96 -9.98 18.24
C ALA A 464 -4.18 -9.13 17.24
N ILE A 465 -4.76 -8.01 16.83
CA ILE A 465 -4.22 -7.12 15.79
C ILE A 465 -3.86 -5.79 16.45
N PHE A 466 -2.63 -5.31 16.27
CA PHE A 466 -2.16 -4.07 16.87
C PHE A 466 -1.40 -3.21 15.87
N PHE A 467 -1.83 -1.95 15.75
CA PHE A 467 -1.20 -0.94 14.92
C PHE A 467 -0.45 0.05 15.83
N PRO A 468 0.90 -0.01 15.90
CA PRO A 468 1.69 0.81 16.81
C PRO A 468 1.72 2.27 16.34
N ARG A 469 1.70 3.21 17.29
CA ARG A 469 2.07 4.61 17.05
C ARG A 469 3.54 4.83 17.45
N GLY A 470 4.38 5.09 16.45
CA GLY A 470 5.81 5.35 16.60
C GLY A 470 6.60 4.24 17.30
N ILE A 471 7.79 4.58 17.83
CA ILE A 471 8.66 3.62 18.54
C ILE A 471 8.01 3.12 19.85
N ARG A 472 7.34 4.00 20.60
CA ARG A 472 6.69 3.65 21.88
C ARG A 472 5.64 2.54 21.71
N GLY A 473 4.85 2.59 20.64
CA GLY A 473 3.90 1.53 20.30
C GLY A 473 4.57 0.19 20.03
N ARG A 474 5.71 0.20 19.33
CA ARG A 474 6.45 -1.04 19.02
C ARG A 474 7.07 -1.66 20.26
N LEU A 475 7.65 -0.84 21.14
CA LEU A 475 8.15 -1.30 22.43
C LEU A 475 7.03 -1.85 23.31
N TYR A 476 5.86 -1.20 23.30
CA TYR A 476 4.67 -1.71 23.98
C TYR A 476 4.27 -3.11 23.46
N TRP A 477 4.19 -3.29 22.14
CA TRP A 477 3.90 -4.60 21.55
C TRP A 477 4.98 -5.64 21.90
N ALA A 478 6.25 -5.30 21.79
CA ALA A 478 7.36 -6.19 22.12
C ALA A 478 7.31 -6.64 23.59
N PHE A 479 6.88 -5.76 24.50
CA PHE A 479 6.69 -6.08 25.91
C PHE A 479 5.47 -6.98 26.17
N VAL A 480 4.35 -6.74 25.47
CA VAL A 480 3.09 -7.48 25.69
C VAL A 480 3.03 -8.82 24.95
N SER A 481 3.67 -8.93 23.79
CA SER A 481 3.67 -10.13 22.93
C SER A 481 4.08 -11.44 23.66
N PRO A 482 5.12 -11.47 24.53
CA PRO A 482 5.43 -12.65 25.34
C PRO A 482 4.26 -13.14 26.20
N PHE A 483 3.43 -12.23 26.72
CA PHE A 483 2.26 -12.58 27.52
C PHE A 483 1.13 -13.20 26.67
N HIS A 484 0.97 -12.79 25.41
CA HIS A 484 -0.01 -13.39 24.49
C HIS A 484 0.22 -14.89 24.32
N ARG A 485 1.48 -15.33 24.34
CA ARG A 485 1.89 -16.73 24.24
C ARG A 485 1.35 -17.61 25.38
N PHE A 486 0.96 -17.02 26.51
CA PHE A 486 0.34 -17.72 27.63
C PHE A 486 -1.16 -17.46 27.74
N ILE A 487 -1.58 -16.20 27.51
CA ILE A 487 -2.98 -15.78 27.69
C ILE A 487 -3.90 -16.38 26.63
N PHE A 488 -3.55 -16.31 25.34
CA PHE A 488 -4.44 -16.74 24.27
C PHE A 488 -4.61 -18.27 24.19
N PRO A 489 -3.57 -19.10 24.37
CA PRO A 489 -3.78 -20.55 24.47
C PRO A 489 -4.65 -20.94 25.67
N ALA A 490 -4.47 -20.29 26.83
CA ALA A 490 -5.32 -20.51 27.99
C ALA A 490 -6.78 -20.11 27.72
N MET A 491 -6.98 -18.99 27.03
CA MET A 491 -8.30 -18.51 26.60
C MET A 491 -9.02 -19.52 25.71
N ALA A 492 -8.36 -19.96 24.63
CA ALA A 492 -8.91 -20.95 23.71
C ALA A 492 -9.27 -22.27 24.42
N CYS A 493 -8.40 -22.79 25.29
CA CYS A 493 -8.67 -24.00 26.07
C CYS A 493 -9.87 -23.86 27.02
N ASN A 494 -10.05 -22.70 27.65
CA ASN A 494 -11.16 -22.48 28.57
C ASN A 494 -12.48 -22.20 27.83
N ILE A 495 -12.43 -21.56 26.67
CA ILE A 495 -13.59 -21.43 25.77
C ILE A 495 -14.06 -22.82 25.33
N GLU A 496 -13.15 -23.70 24.90
CA GLU A 496 -13.48 -25.09 24.55
C GLU A 496 -14.14 -25.82 25.73
N ARG A 497 -13.56 -25.73 26.94
CA ARG A 497 -14.14 -26.36 28.14
C ARG A 497 -15.53 -25.83 28.48
N ALA A 498 -15.77 -24.54 28.29
CA ALA A 498 -17.08 -23.93 28.50
C ALA A 498 -18.09 -24.39 27.45
N ALA A 499 -17.69 -24.47 26.17
CA ALA A 499 -18.52 -24.98 25.09
C ALA A 499 -18.94 -26.43 25.33
N ARG A 500 -18.01 -27.31 25.72
CA ARG A 500 -18.31 -28.71 26.07
C ARG A 500 -19.25 -28.84 27.28
N ARG A 501 -19.23 -27.90 28.22
CA ARG A 501 -20.20 -27.87 29.33
C ARG A 501 -21.59 -27.45 28.87
N ASN A 502 -21.68 -26.53 27.91
CA ASN A 502 -22.96 -26.10 27.34
C ASN A 502 -23.59 -27.21 26.49
N GLU A 503 -22.80 -27.87 25.64
CA GLU A 503 -23.22 -29.04 24.85
C GLU A 503 -23.83 -30.13 25.75
N ARG A 504 -23.13 -30.51 26.83
CA ARG A 504 -23.59 -31.50 27.82
C ARG A 504 -24.82 -31.09 28.62
N ARG A 505 -25.17 -29.81 28.67
CA ARG A 505 -26.39 -29.32 29.34
C ARG A 505 -27.59 -29.28 28.40
N ARG A 506 -27.35 -29.29 27.08
CA ARG A 506 -28.39 -29.29 26.03
C ARG A 506 -28.80 -30.70 25.63
N ARG A 507 -27.88 -31.66 25.74
CA ARG A 507 -28.18 -33.10 25.75
C ARG A 507 -28.69 -33.51 27.11
#